data_AF-A0A7J4VB28-F1
#
_entry.id   AF-A0A7J4VB28-F1
#
_cell.length_a   1.000
_cell.length_b   1.000
_cell.length_c   1.000
_cell.angle_alpha   90.00
_cell.angle_beta   90.00
_cell.angle_gamma   90.00
#
_symmetry.space_group_name_H-M   'P 1'
#
loop_
_entity.id
_entity.type
_entity.pdbx_description
1 polymer ?
#
loop_
_entity_poly.entity_id
_entity_poly.type
_entity_poly.pdbx_seq_one_letter_code
_entity_poly.pdbx_strand_id
1 'polypeptide(L)'
;GISNKYVLELYDQDKPERYYRIKADSSGKFEFNDILPGRYRLWIFEDLQGDKEYFQGSLFPFRHSAKFFVYPLTIELITRWITFDFKWSVN
;
A
#
# COMPACT_ATOMS: atom_id res chain seq x y z
N GLY A 1 10.19 15.13 -13.65
CA GLY A 1 9.47 14.71 -12.43
C GLY A 1 9.26 13.22 -12.52
N ILE A 2 9.90 12.46 -11.63
CA ILE A 2 10.15 11.01 -11.79
C ILE A 2 9.00 10.15 -11.22
N SER A 3 8.00 10.73 -10.57
CA SER A 3 7.37 10.02 -9.46
C SER A 3 5.85 9.80 -9.51
N ASN A 4 5.08 10.49 -10.36
CA ASN A 4 3.67 10.13 -10.57
C ASN A 4 3.49 8.79 -11.29
N LYS A 5 4.59 8.09 -11.54
CA LYS A 5 4.66 6.83 -12.27
C LYS A 5 4.50 5.62 -11.37
N TYR A 6 4.57 5.77 -10.05
CA TYR A 6 4.57 4.62 -9.16
C TYR A 6 3.22 4.45 -8.47
N VAL A 7 2.76 3.20 -8.45
CA VAL A 7 1.63 2.73 -7.65
C VAL A 7 2.17 1.89 -6.52
N LEU A 8 1.57 2.05 -5.35
CA LEU A 8 1.91 1.35 -4.14
C LEU A 8 0.70 0.55 -3.67
N GLU A 9 0.96 -0.69 -3.29
CA GLU A 9 -0.02 -1.61 -2.75
C GLU A 9 0.42 -2.13 -1.39
N LEU A 10 -0.45 -1.96 -0.40
CA LEU A 10 -0.37 -2.63 0.89
C LEU A 10 -1.30 -3.84 0.88
N TYR A 11 -0.73 -5.03 0.95
CA TYR A 11 -1.47 -6.29 1.03
C TYR A 11 -1.38 -6.82 2.46
N ASP A 12 -2.55 -7.06 3.04
CA ASP A 12 -2.64 -7.71 4.33
C ASP A 12 -2.20 -9.17 4.22
N GLN A 13 -1.29 -9.58 5.10
CA GLN A 13 -0.76 -10.94 5.15
C GLN A 13 -1.79 -11.93 5.68
N ASP A 14 -2.75 -11.48 6.49
CA ASP A 14 -3.73 -12.34 7.16
C ASP A 14 -5.09 -12.38 6.45
N LYS A 15 -5.38 -11.40 5.57
CA LYS A 15 -6.61 -11.27 4.80
C LYS A 15 -6.31 -10.87 3.36
N PRO A 16 -6.02 -11.82 2.45
CA PRO A 16 -5.56 -11.53 1.09
C PRO A 16 -6.51 -10.65 0.26
N GLU A 17 -7.80 -10.64 0.58
CA GLU A 17 -8.81 -9.77 -0.03
C GLU A 17 -8.70 -8.30 0.43
N ARG A 18 -7.99 -8.04 1.53
CA ARG A 18 -7.76 -6.70 2.08
C ARG A 18 -6.43 -6.15 1.56
N TYR A 19 -6.54 -5.25 0.60
CA TYR A 19 -5.42 -4.45 0.13
C TYR A 19 -5.81 -2.98 -0.06
N TYR A 20 -4.80 -2.12 -0.01
CA TYR A 20 -4.95 -0.69 -0.24
C TYR A 20 -4.00 -0.28 -1.35
N ARG A 21 -4.48 0.55 -2.29
CA ARG A 21 -3.71 0.99 -3.46
C ARG A 21 -3.71 2.51 -3.56
N ILE A 22 -2.54 3.10 -3.78
CA ILE A 22 -2.40 4.54 -4.02
C ILE A 22 -1.36 4.82 -5.12
N LYS A 23 -1.57 5.90 -5.88
CA LYS A 23 -0.59 6.41 -6.84
C LYS A 23 0.22 7.53 -6.19
N ALA A 24 1.54 7.45 -6.26
CA ALA A 24 2.41 8.50 -5.73
C ALA A 24 2.20 9.83 -6.46
N ASP A 25 2.45 10.93 -5.77
CA ASP A 25 2.33 12.28 -6.35
C ASP A 25 3.51 12.62 -7.28
N SER A 26 3.49 13.83 -7.84
CA SER A 26 4.53 14.34 -8.76
C SER A 26 5.90 14.58 -8.10
N SER A 27 5.99 14.45 -6.77
CA SER A 27 7.23 14.45 -5.98
C SER A 27 7.66 13.06 -5.48
N GLY A 28 6.77 12.06 -5.52
CA GLY A 28 7.01 10.68 -5.13
C GLY A 28 6.59 10.36 -3.72
N LYS A 29 5.85 11.28 -3.12
CA LYS A 29 5.23 11.08 -1.83
C LYS A 29 3.91 10.36 -2.02
N PHE A 30 3.55 9.60 -1.00
CA PHE A 30 2.31 8.86 -0.91
C PHE A 30 1.93 8.77 0.57
N GLU A 31 0.64 8.66 0.83
CA GLU A 31 0.10 8.54 2.18
C GLU A 31 -1.07 7.56 2.17
N PHE A 32 -1.03 6.59 3.07
CA PHE A 32 -2.11 5.65 3.29
C PHE A 32 -2.88 6.08 4.53
N ASN A 33 -4.12 6.53 4.34
CA ASN A 33 -5.03 6.93 5.42
C ASN A 33 -6.05 5.82 5.72
N ASP A 34 -6.55 5.80 6.94
CA ASP A 34 -7.63 4.89 7.39
C ASP A 34 -7.36 3.39 7.17
N ILE A 35 -6.09 3.00 7.29
CA ILE A 35 -5.68 1.60 7.19
C ILE A 35 -6.02 0.86 8.48
N LEU A 36 -6.86 -0.16 8.37
CA LEU A 36 -7.19 -1.03 9.50
C LEU A 36 -5.94 -1.72 10.06
N PRO A 37 -5.89 -2.02 11.37
CA PRO A 37 -4.80 -2.81 11.95
C PRO A 37 -4.58 -4.13 11.24
N GLY A 38 -3.31 -4.53 11.14
CA GLY A 38 -2.89 -5.74 10.46
C GLY A 38 -1.40 -5.77 10.18
N ARG A 39 -0.97 -6.86 9.56
CA ARG A 39 0.40 -7.06 9.13
C ARG A 39 0.43 -6.93 7.62
N TYR A 40 1.10 -5.92 7.12
CA TYR A 40 1.10 -5.58 5.72
C TYR A 40 2.45 -5.81 5.09
N ARG A 41 2.44 -6.08 3.80
CA ARG A 41 3.62 -6.01 2.96
C ARG A 41 3.37 -4.95 1.90
N LEU A 42 4.44 -4.25 1.51
CA LEU A 42 4.39 -3.13 0.58
C LEU A 42 5.03 -3.53 -0.75
N TRP A 43 4.28 -3.36 -1.84
CA TRP A 43 4.74 -3.56 -3.21
C TRP A 43 4.56 -2.27 -3.98
N ILE A 44 5.57 -1.91 -4.76
CA ILE A 44 5.62 -0.68 -5.53
C ILE A 44 5.91 -1.07 -6.97
N PHE A 45 5.14 -0.55 -7.92
CA PHE A 45 5.38 -0.80 -9.34
C PHE A 45 5.14 0.42 -10.21
N GLU A 46 5.76 0.42 -11.39
CA GLU A 46 5.56 1.45 -12.40
C GLU A 46 4.21 1.25 -13.11
N ASP A 47 3.37 2.27 -13.09
CA ASP A 47 2.11 2.39 -13.81
C ASP A 47 2.38 2.86 -15.24
N LEU A 48 2.74 1.90 -16.09
CA LEU A 48 3.10 2.14 -17.49
C LEU A 48 1.91 2.51 -18.38
N GLN A 49 0.70 2.07 -18.02
CA GLN A 49 -0.50 2.22 -18.84
C GLN A 49 -1.46 3.30 -18.32
N GLY A 50 -1.24 3.81 -17.11
CA GLY A 50 -2.12 4.78 -16.46
C GLY A 50 -3.37 4.14 -15.84
N ASP A 51 -3.47 2.82 -15.86
CA ASP A 51 -4.59 2.01 -15.33
C ASP A 51 -4.39 1.64 -13.85
N LYS A 52 -3.22 1.95 -13.29
CA LYS A 52 -2.80 1.59 -11.93
C LYS A 52 -2.71 0.07 -11.71
N GLU A 53 -2.53 -0.68 -12.78
CA GLU A 53 -2.30 -2.13 -12.72
C GLU A 53 -0.85 -2.47 -13.04
N TYR A 54 -0.38 -3.59 -12.47
CA TYR A 54 0.95 -4.08 -12.76
C TYR A 54 1.03 -4.62 -14.19
N PHE A 55 1.87 -4.02 -15.03
CA PHE A 55 2.12 -4.54 -16.36
C PHE A 55 3.11 -5.73 -16.29
N GLN A 56 2.59 -6.95 -16.44
CA GLN A 56 3.39 -8.19 -16.42
C GLN A 56 4.33 -8.38 -17.62
N GLY A 57 4.27 -7.49 -18.62
CA GLY A 57 4.98 -7.68 -19.88
C GLY A 57 4.15 -8.41 -20.94
N SER A 58 4.77 -8.69 -22.07
CA SER A 58 4.16 -9.47 -23.15
C SER A 58 5.25 -10.20 -23.93
N LEU A 59 4.94 -11.40 -24.44
CA LEU A 59 5.85 -12.16 -25.29
C LEU A 59 5.78 -11.73 -26.76
N PHE A 60 4.58 -11.35 -27.25
CA PHE A 60 4.38 -10.92 -28.63
C PHE A 60 3.35 -9.76 -28.74
N PRO A 61 3.78 -8.54 -29.15
CA PRO A 61 5.17 -8.12 -29.30
C PRO A 61 5.91 -8.18 -27.95
N PHE A 62 7.22 -8.48 -27.97
CA PHE A 62 8.01 -8.58 -26.74
C PHE A 62 8.04 -7.23 -26.00
N ARG A 63 7.63 -7.23 -24.73
CA ARG A 63 7.66 -6.08 -23.83
C ARG A 63 8.08 -6.53 -22.43
N HIS A 64 9.06 -5.85 -21.84
CA HIS A 64 9.43 -6.05 -20.44
C HIS A 64 8.25 -5.74 -19.52
N SER A 65 8.22 -6.44 -18.39
CA SER A 65 7.32 -6.08 -17.29
C SER A 65 7.65 -4.69 -16.73
N ALA A 66 6.67 -4.08 -16.07
CA ALA A 66 6.91 -2.90 -15.25
C ALA A 66 8.00 -3.19 -14.20
N LYS A 67 8.80 -2.16 -13.92
CA LYS A 67 9.73 -2.19 -12.79
C LYS A 67 8.93 -2.26 -11.50
N PHE A 68 9.44 -3.00 -10.53
CA PHE A 68 8.82 -3.10 -9.22
C PHE A 68 9.85 -3.22 -8.10
N PHE A 69 9.38 -2.95 -6.89
CA PHE A 69 10.12 -3.08 -5.65
C PHE A 69 9.19 -3.63 -4.57
N VAL A 70 9.66 -4.62 -3.81
CA VAL A 70 8.95 -5.15 -2.65
C VAL A 70 9.70 -4.70 -1.41
N TYR A 71 9.02 -3.99 -0.51
CA TYR A 71 9.62 -3.62 0.76
C TYR A 71 9.93 -4.89 1.56
N PRO A 72 11.16 -5.04 2.08
CA PRO A 72 11.62 -6.32 2.61
C PRO A 72 11.00 -6.69 3.96
N LEU A 73 10.51 -5.72 4.72
CA LEU A 73 9.96 -5.94 6.06
C LEU A 73 8.44 -5.92 6.05
N THR A 74 7.86 -6.59 7.04
CA THR A 74 6.44 -6.49 7.35
C THR A 74 6.17 -5.18 8.08
N ILE A 75 5.11 -4.49 7.68
CA ILE A 75 4.62 -3.28 8.32
C ILE A 75 3.51 -3.71 9.28
N GLU A 76 3.76 -3.62 10.59
CA GLU A 76 2.75 -3.92 11.61
C GLU A 76 2.00 -2.63 11.99
N LEU A 77 0.71 -2.59 11.67
CA LEU A 77 -0.18 -1.49 12.06
C LEU A 77 -1.04 -1.96 13.22
N ILE A 78 -0.86 -1.31 14.37
CA ILE A 78 -1.63 -1.55 15.59
C ILE A 78 -2.63 -0.41 15.81
N THR A 79 -3.85 -0.72 16.23
CA THR A 79 -4.76 0.31 16.77
C THR A 79 -4.18 0.81 18.08
N ARG A 80 -3.77 2.09 18.13
CA ARG A 80 -3.62 2.77 19.42
C ARG A 80 -4.99 3.23 19.89
N TRP A 81 -5.66 2.42 20.69
CA TRP A 81 -6.66 2.94 21.64
C TRP A 81 -6.01 3.00 23.01
N ILE A 82 -5.50 4.17 23.39
CA ILE A 82 -5.60 4.57 24.80
C ILE A 82 -6.82 5.47 24.86
N THR A 83 -7.97 4.88 25.12
CA THR A 83 -9.09 5.64 25.70
C THR A 83 -9.61 4.80 26.85
N PHE A 84 -8.89 4.89 27.96
CA PHE A 84 -9.40 4.48 29.26
C PHE A 84 -10.38 5.59 29.67
N ASP A 85 -11.66 5.41 29.38
CA ASP A 85 -12.71 6.28 29.94
C ASP A 85 -13.17 5.63 31.25
N PHE A 86 -12.50 5.96 32.35
CA PHE A 86 -12.89 5.49 33.68
C PHE A 86 -13.96 6.44 34.23
N LYS A 87 -15.23 6.09 34.08
CA LYS A 87 -16.32 6.73 34.84
C LYS A 87 -16.42 6.09 36.21
N TRP A 88 -15.95 6.79 37.23
CA TRP A 88 -16.28 6.51 38.62
C TRP A 88 -17.33 7.51 39.10
N SER A 89 -18.44 6.99 39.63
CA SER A 89 -19.43 7.77 40.38
C SER A 89 -19.59 7.17 41.77
N VAL A 90 -19.58 8.03 42.77
CA VAL A 90 -19.81 7.71 44.19
C VAL A 90 -21.31 7.49 44.42
N ASN A 91 -21.66 6.48 45.21
CA ASN A 91 -22.71 6.56 46.22
C ASN A 91 -22.25 5.79 47.46
#